data_AF-A0A6H1X1J4-F1
#
_entry.id   AF-A0A6H1X1J4-F1
#
_cell.length_a   1.000
_cell.length_b   1.000
_cell.length_c   1.000
_cell.angle_alpha   90.00
_cell.angle_beta   90.00
_cell.angle_gamma   90.00
#
_symmetry.space_group_name_H-M   'P 1'
#
loop_
_entity.id
_entity.type
_entity.pdbx_description
1 polymer ?
#
loop_
_entity_poly.entity_id
_entity_poly.type
_entity_poly.pdbx_seq_one_letter_code
_entity_poly.pdbx_strand_id
1 'polypeptide(L)'
;MLNSTLLFICVFLSFIFTGYMENIFIVLSTLIFYKQIILDRDYKYMAYGLIIAFIGVNIITVSAFRNHIKIKDISPLEEQEETVVLLVSEGESKNYNLKERVTETYFEKGIKSYLTVMKDLYDYKMYYEDLGSSSYKEDAEYIASNLREKLGSNYKVVNSYLYSYPYFENSISDIISKGYKNIIICPMFMTEGEDFNIFTKRYENLNLSTYNLNQVEILDTFYKSNNLALLYKDEILKTIASKNKDIGVLLIGFQNENNIEQDILFREKIRDYILQDEKNSYIQIKLPLLENNKKDIIKCGEELLEYGIDGLYIVLPTSIIDSISTKNLVNSILSELDMGNTKFYYIDTNEKYDLIVDEIFDRISLLSKIGG
;
A
#
# COMPACT_ATOMS: atom_id res chain seq x y z
N MET A 1 -20.18 28.30 23.41
CA MET A 1 -19.33 27.09 23.45
C MET A 1 -19.88 25.97 22.58
N LEU A 2 -21.10 25.45 22.85
CA LEU A 2 -21.70 24.37 22.06
C LEU A 2 -21.74 24.66 20.54
N ASN A 3 -22.22 25.85 20.14
CA ASN A 3 -22.26 26.24 18.73
C ASN A 3 -20.87 26.27 18.08
N SER A 4 -19.85 26.78 18.78
CA SER A 4 -18.46 26.76 18.30
C SER A 4 -17.96 25.33 18.11
N THR A 5 -18.20 24.44 19.08
CA THR A 5 -17.81 23.03 18.97
C THR A 5 -18.52 22.36 17.80
N LEU A 6 -19.83 22.58 17.64
CA LEU A 6 -20.62 21.96 16.58
C LEU A 6 -20.21 22.47 15.19
N LEU A 7 -19.89 23.76 15.06
CA LEU A 7 -19.30 24.35 13.86
C LEU A 7 -18.03 23.59 13.44
N PHE A 8 -17.06 23.46 14.35
CA PHE A 8 -15.79 22.81 14.02
C PHE A 8 -15.92 21.30 13.84
N ILE A 9 -16.86 20.64 14.52
CA ILE A 9 -17.21 19.24 14.22
C ILE A 9 -17.66 19.12 12.76
N CYS A 10 -18.58 19.98 12.30
CA CYS A 10 -19.03 19.94 10.90
C CYS A 10 -17.87 20.21 9.93
N VAL A 11 -17.00 21.18 10.22
CA VAL A 11 -15.82 21.44 9.38
C VAL A 11 -14.90 20.22 9.30
N PHE A 12 -14.52 19.62 10.43
CA PHE A 12 -13.63 18.46 10.42
C PHE A 12 -14.27 17.22 9.76
N LEU A 13 -15.58 17.03 9.92
CA LEU A 13 -16.28 15.93 9.23
C LEU A 13 -16.32 16.16 7.72
N SER A 14 -16.43 17.41 7.23
CA SER A 14 -16.34 17.69 5.79
C SER A 14 -14.98 17.34 5.18
N PHE A 15 -13.90 17.40 5.96
CA PHE A 15 -12.57 17.02 5.49
C PHE A 15 -12.40 15.52 5.30
N ILE A 16 -13.12 14.67 6.04
CA ILE A 16 -12.94 13.21 5.97
C ILE A 16 -14.06 12.49 5.21
N PHE A 17 -15.24 13.09 5.07
CA PHE A 17 -16.30 12.53 4.24
C PHE A 17 -16.14 12.94 2.78
N THR A 18 -16.79 12.18 1.90
CA THR A 18 -16.85 12.44 0.46
C THR A 18 -18.30 12.50 -0.03
N GLY A 19 -18.50 13.13 -1.18
CA GLY A 19 -19.79 13.16 -1.88
C GLY A 19 -20.89 13.92 -1.12
N TYR A 20 -22.08 13.33 -1.03
CA TYR A 20 -23.23 14.02 -0.44
C TYR A 20 -23.06 14.32 1.05
N MET A 21 -22.35 13.45 1.79
CA MET A 21 -22.12 13.64 3.23
C MET A 21 -21.25 14.85 3.50
N GLU A 22 -20.18 15.03 2.72
CA GLU A 22 -19.34 16.22 2.76
C GLU A 22 -20.15 17.49 2.54
N ASN A 23 -20.95 17.52 1.46
CA ASN A 23 -21.79 18.68 1.13
C ASN A 23 -22.76 19.04 2.26
N ILE A 24 -23.35 18.05 2.93
CA ILE A 24 -24.21 18.29 4.09
C ILE A 24 -23.43 19.00 5.21
N PHE A 25 -22.23 18.54 5.52
CA PHE A 25 -21.40 19.14 6.57
C PHE A 25 -20.87 20.54 6.19
N ILE A 26 -20.60 20.80 4.91
CA ILE A 26 -20.26 22.15 4.42
C ILE A 26 -21.45 23.11 4.57
N VAL A 27 -22.67 22.68 4.21
CA VAL A 27 -23.86 23.51 4.36
C VAL A 27 -24.15 23.78 5.84
N LEU A 28 -24.09 22.75 6.69
CA LEU A 28 -24.31 22.91 8.13
C LEU A 28 -23.28 23.85 8.76
N SER A 29 -21.98 23.67 8.45
CA SER A 29 -20.94 24.55 8.96
C SER A 29 -21.14 26.00 8.52
N THR A 30 -21.55 26.23 7.27
CA THR A 30 -21.85 27.58 6.75
C THR A 30 -23.01 28.24 7.48
N LEU A 31 -24.11 27.51 7.73
CA LEU A 31 -25.27 28.03 8.47
C LEU A 31 -24.91 28.39 9.92
N ILE A 32 -24.16 27.52 10.59
CA ILE A 32 -23.73 27.76 11.99
C ILE A 32 -22.76 28.93 12.04
N PHE A 33 -21.82 29.00 11.10
CA PHE A 33 -20.89 30.12 10.98
C PHE A 33 -21.63 31.43 10.79
N TYR A 34 -22.58 31.49 9.86
CA TYR A 34 -23.39 32.69 9.62
C TYR A 34 -24.14 33.13 10.88
N LYS A 35 -24.83 32.19 11.55
CA LYS A 35 -25.56 32.49 12.78
C LYS A 35 -24.62 33.01 13.88
N GLN A 36 -23.54 32.29 14.15
CA GLN A 36 -22.67 32.60 15.29
C GLN A 36 -21.82 33.86 15.08
N ILE A 37 -21.27 34.04 13.89
CA ILE A 37 -20.28 35.09 13.60
C ILE A 37 -20.95 36.36 13.10
N ILE A 38 -21.95 36.24 12.21
CA ILE A 38 -22.58 37.40 11.56
C ILE A 38 -23.74 37.95 12.39
N LEU A 39 -24.65 37.07 12.83
CA LEU A 39 -25.84 37.49 13.61
C LEU A 39 -25.50 37.71 15.08
N ASP A 40 -24.99 36.68 15.76
CA ASP A 40 -24.78 36.71 17.21
C ASP A 40 -23.47 37.42 17.61
N ARG A 41 -22.49 37.50 16.69
CA ARG A 41 -21.15 38.07 16.90
C ARG A 41 -20.44 37.48 18.14
N ASP A 42 -20.62 36.19 18.41
CA ASP A 42 -20.02 35.49 19.56
C ASP A 42 -18.77 34.71 19.18
N TYR A 43 -17.62 35.26 19.57
CA TYR A 43 -16.29 34.69 19.32
C TYR A 43 -15.67 34.03 20.55
N LYS A 44 -16.27 34.20 21.73
CA LYS A 44 -15.61 33.95 23.04
C LYS A 44 -15.08 32.53 23.18
N TYR A 45 -15.75 31.56 22.56
CA TYR A 45 -15.47 30.13 22.71
C TYR A 45 -14.93 29.46 21.44
N MET A 46 -14.54 30.22 20.41
CA MET A 46 -14.09 29.65 19.13
C MET A 46 -12.85 28.76 19.30
N ALA A 47 -11.81 29.25 19.96
CA ALA A 47 -10.58 28.48 20.17
C ALA A 47 -10.83 27.19 20.99
N TYR A 48 -11.62 27.27 22.06
CA TYR A 48 -12.00 26.10 22.86
C TYR A 48 -12.85 25.12 22.04
N GLY A 49 -13.79 25.62 21.24
CA GLY A 49 -14.62 24.81 20.34
C GLY A 49 -13.79 24.03 19.33
N LEU A 50 -12.79 24.67 18.73
CA LEU A 50 -11.86 24.05 17.78
C LEU A 50 -11.10 22.87 18.43
N ILE A 51 -10.49 23.10 19.60
CA ILE A 51 -9.70 22.08 20.30
C ILE A 51 -10.58 20.89 20.71
N ILE A 52 -11.76 21.16 21.30
CA ILE A 52 -12.70 20.12 21.73
C ILE A 52 -13.20 19.32 20.51
N ALA A 53 -13.55 20.00 19.42
CA ALA A 53 -14.00 19.35 18.19
C ALA A 53 -12.90 18.49 17.57
N PHE A 54 -11.66 18.98 17.53
CA PHE A 54 -10.53 18.24 16.97
C PHE A 54 -10.32 16.92 17.72
N ILE A 55 -10.24 16.97 19.06
CA ILE A 55 -10.08 15.78 19.90
C ILE A 55 -11.28 14.84 19.75
N GLY A 56 -12.50 15.39 19.84
CA GLY A 56 -13.73 14.61 19.78
C GLY A 56 -13.91 13.89 18.44
N VAL A 57 -13.66 14.57 17.33
CA VAL A 57 -13.79 13.98 15.98
C VAL A 57 -12.76 12.88 15.77
N ASN A 58 -11.49 13.06 16.14
CA ASN A 58 -10.51 11.99 15.99
C ASN A 58 -10.90 10.75 16.81
N ILE A 59 -11.33 10.92 18.07
CA ILE A 59 -11.76 9.80 18.92
C ILE A 59 -12.97 9.07 18.33
N ILE A 60 -14.01 9.82 17.96
CA ILE A 60 -15.22 9.24 17.37
C ILE A 60 -14.88 8.54 16.06
N THR A 61 -13.98 9.11 15.26
CA THR A 61 -13.62 8.56 13.96
C THR A 61 -13.00 7.16 14.09
N VAL A 62 -11.96 7.03 14.91
CA VAL A 62 -11.32 5.72 15.17
C VAL A 62 -12.29 4.74 15.84
N SER A 63 -13.12 5.21 16.78
CA SER A 63 -13.99 4.32 17.55
C SER A 63 -15.21 3.82 16.76
N ALA A 64 -15.78 4.66 15.88
CA ALA A 64 -17.05 4.38 15.22
C ALA A 64 -16.89 3.86 13.79
N PHE A 65 -15.86 4.28 13.05
CA PHE A 65 -15.70 3.93 11.64
C PHE A 65 -14.69 2.82 11.39
N ARG A 66 -13.85 2.45 12.36
CA ARG A 66 -12.95 1.32 12.21
C ARG A 66 -13.72 0.01 12.03
N ASN A 67 -13.25 -0.84 11.12
CA ASN A 67 -13.76 -2.19 11.01
C ASN A 67 -13.19 -3.05 12.15
N HIS A 68 -14.09 -3.61 12.97
CA HIS A 68 -13.73 -4.57 14.00
C HIS A 68 -13.66 -5.96 13.38
N ILE A 69 -12.47 -6.31 12.89
CA ILE A 69 -12.23 -7.60 12.26
C ILE A 69 -12.19 -8.66 13.36
N LYS A 70 -13.02 -9.69 13.21
CA LYS A 70 -13.10 -10.84 14.10
C LYS A 70 -13.20 -12.12 13.28
N ILE A 71 -12.63 -13.19 13.82
CA ILE A 71 -12.89 -14.55 13.35
C ILE A 71 -14.35 -14.85 13.66
N LYS A 72 -15.07 -15.43 12.70
CA LYS A 72 -16.43 -15.92 12.93
C LYS A 72 -16.37 -17.30 13.59
N ASP A 73 -17.39 -17.68 14.36
CA ASP A 73 -17.50 -19.05 14.86
C ASP A 73 -17.52 -20.02 13.67
N ILE A 74 -16.57 -20.96 13.66
CA ILE A 74 -16.33 -21.83 12.52
C ILE A 74 -17.01 -23.17 12.76
N SER A 75 -17.94 -23.53 11.89
CA SER A 75 -18.48 -24.89 11.76
C SER A 75 -17.97 -25.45 10.43
N PRO A 76 -16.95 -26.32 10.43
CA PRO A 76 -16.36 -26.80 9.18
C PRO A 76 -17.34 -27.69 8.40
N LEU A 77 -17.42 -27.44 7.09
CA LEU A 77 -18.09 -28.30 6.12
C LEU A 77 -17.25 -29.57 5.84
N GLU A 78 -17.71 -30.38 4.88
CA GLU A 78 -16.97 -31.55 4.39
C GLU A 78 -15.56 -31.17 3.94
N GLU A 79 -14.60 -32.05 4.25
CA GLU A 79 -13.18 -31.85 3.96
C GLU A 79 -12.94 -31.65 2.47
N GLN A 80 -12.16 -30.64 2.13
CA GLN A 80 -11.76 -30.33 0.76
C GLN A 80 -10.31 -30.75 0.59
N GLU A 81 -10.03 -31.50 -0.48
CA GLU A 81 -8.69 -32.03 -0.78
C GLU A 81 -7.77 -30.97 -1.39
N GLU A 82 -8.32 -29.92 -2.03
CA GLU A 82 -7.50 -28.90 -2.69
C GLU A 82 -6.71 -28.05 -1.70
N THR A 83 -5.51 -27.65 -2.11
CA THR A 83 -4.67 -26.72 -1.33
C THR A 83 -5.07 -25.29 -1.63
N VAL A 84 -5.34 -24.50 -0.59
CA VAL A 84 -5.65 -23.08 -0.76
C VAL A 84 -4.37 -22.26 -0.71
N VAL A 85 -4.14 -21.47 -1.75
CA VAL A 85 -3.09 -20.44 -1.80
C VAL A 85 -3.73 -19.09 -1.49
N LEU A 86 -3.40 -18.54 -0.33
CA LEU A 86 -3.91 -17.27 0.16
C LEU A 86 -2.88 -16.17 -0.09
N LEU A 87 -3.13 -15.32 -1.08
CA LEU A 87 -2.31 -14.14 -1.36
C LEU A 87 -2.70 -13.01 -0.39
N VAL A 88 -1.75 -12.57 0.44
CA VAL A 88 -1.98 -11.54 1.47
C VAL A 88 -1.25 -10.26 1.09
N SER A 89 -1.99 -9.20 0.78
CA SER A 89 -1.45 -7.88 0.44
C SER A 89 -2.07 -6.78 1.33
N GLU A 90 -1.64 -5.53 1.21
CA GLU A 90 -2.21 -4.40 1.97
C GLU A 90 -3.71 -4.27 1.68
N GLY A 91 -4.04 -4.12 0.40
CA GLY A 91 -5.39 -3.99 -0.11
C GLY A 91 -5.99 -2.60 0.01
N GLU A 92 -6.52 -2.13 -1.10
CA GLU A 92 -7.09 -0.81 -1.25
C GLU A 92 -8.42 -0.86 -2.02
N SER A 93 -9.41 -0.06 -1.62
CA SER A 93 -10.65 0.07 -2.36
C SER A 93 -10.46 0.91 -3.63
N LYS A 94 -11.22 0.60 -4.69
CA LYS A 94 -11.22 1.39 -5.94
C LYS A 94 -11.46 2.89 -5.71
N ASN A 95 -12.31 3.23 -4.74
CA ASN A 95 -12.61 4.60 -4.35
C ASN A 95 -12.30 4.79 -2.86
N TYR A 96 -12.13 6.05 -2.44
CA TYR A 96 -11.95 6.41 -1.03
C TYR A 96 -12.98 5.73 -0.13
N ASN A 97 -12.49 4.94 0.83
CA ASN A 97 -13.31 4.23 1.79
C ASN A 97 -12.87 4.58 3.21
N LEU A 98 -13.66 5.44 3.86
CA LEU A 98 -13.41 5.94 5.21
C LEU A 98 -13.13 4.80 6.20
N LYS A 99 -13.92 3.72 6.19
CA LYS A 99 -13.77 2.64 7.18
C LYS A 99 -12.47 1.89 7.01
N GLU A 100 -12.10 1.61 5.76
CA GLU A 100 -10.85 0.91 5.44
C GLU A 100 -9.63 1.77 5.80
N ARG A 101 -9.64 3.06 5.45
CA ARG A 101 -8.53 3.98 5.79
C ARG A 101 -8.41 4.21 7.29
N VAL A 102 -9.52 4.35 8.03
CA VAL A 102 -9.48 4.40 9.51
C VAL A 102 -8.88 3.12 10.09
N THR A 103 -9.18 1.98 9.47
CA THR A 103 -8.67 0.66 9.91
C THR A 103 -7.18 0.53 9.67
N GLU A 104 -6.70 0.91 8.49
CA GLU A 104 -5.28 1.02 8.13
C GLU A 104 -4.51 1.91 9.10
N THR A 105 -4.93 3.18 9.26
CA THR A 105 -4.26 4.13 10.16
C THR A 105 -4.19 3.62 11.60
N TYR A 106 -5.21 2.88 12.07
CA TYR A 106 -5.18 2.27 13.39
C TYR A 106 -4.19 1.10 13.48
N PHE A 107 -4.07 0.26 12.45
CA PHE A 107 -3.13 -0.86 12.45
C PHE A 107 -1.67 -0.40 12.41
N GLU A 108 -1.36 0.62 11.60
CA GLU A 108 -0.03 1.22 11.51
C GLU A 108 0.33 1.96 12.82
N LYS A 109 -0.52 2.89 13.25
CA LYS A 109 -0.18 3.87 14.31
C LYS A 109 -0.68 3.49 15.69
N GLY A 110 -1.51 2.46 15.83
CA GLY A 110 -2.10 2.04 17.09
C GLY A 110 -2.84 3.19 17.79
N ILE A 111 -2.48 3.47 19.05
CA ILE A 111 -3.10 4.55 19.83
C ILE A 111 -2.78 5.95 19.26
N LYS A 112 -1.67 6.12 18.54
CA LYS A 112 -1.32 7.42 17.93
C LYS A 112 -2.30 7.84 16.82
N SER A 113 -3.06 6.89 16.26
CA SER A 113 -4.12 7.19 15.29
C SER A 113 -5.17 8.15 15.84
N TYR A 114 -5.47 8.11 17.15
CA TYR A 114 -6.43 9.01 17.80
C TYR A 114 -6.02 10.49 17.78
N LEU A 115 -4.79 10.82 17.36
CA LEU A 115 -4.30 12.19 17.21
C LEU A 115 -4.12 12.61 15.75
N THR A 116 -3.99 11.64 14.84
CA THR A 116 -3.52 11.86 13.46
C THR A 116 -4.53 11.47 12.40
N VAL A 117 -5.54 10.65 12.74
CA VAL A 117 -6.47 10.05 11.77
C VAL A 117 -7.16 11.09 10.88
N MET A 118 -7.55 12.26 11.40
CA MET A 118 -8.20 13.28 10.57
C MET A 118 -7.28 13.81 9.47
N LYS A 119 -6.01 14.06 9.79
CA LYS A 119 -5.01 14.48 8.79
C LYS A 119 -4.79 13.38 7.76
N ASP A 120 -4.54 12.15 8.24
CA ASP A 120 -4.24 11.02 7.36
C ASP A 120 -5.42 10.74 6.41
N LEU A 121 -6.66 10.77 6.92
CA LEU A 121 -7.86 10.59 6.11
C LEU A 121 -8.08 11.69 5.08
N TYR A 122 -7.77 12.94 5.44
CA TYR A 122 -7.84 14.07 4.50
C TYR A 122 -6.80 13.91 3.40
N ASP A 123 -5.54 13.61 3.75
CA ASP A 123 -4.46 13.40 2.78
C ASP A 123 -4.85 12.27 1.80
N TYR A 124 -5.32 11.13 2.31
CA TYR A 124 -5.80 10.03 1.47
C TYR A 124 -6.99 10.42 0.59
N LYS A 125 -7.96 11.18 1.12
CA LYS A 125 -9.09 11.67 0.33
C LYS A 125 -8.59 12.50 -0.85
N MET A 126 -7.66 13.43 -0.61
CA MET A 126 -7.08 14.26 -1.68
C MET A 126 -6.38 13.40 -2.75
N TYR A 127 -5.70 12.32 -2.36
CA TYR A 127 -5.07 11.42 -3.35
C TYR A 127 -6.11 10.79 -4.31
N TYR A 128 -7.29 10.42 -3.81
CA TYR A 128 -8.38 9.94 -4.66
C TYR A 128 -9.03 11.05 -5.50
N GLU A 129 -9.11 12.27 -4.99
CA GLU A 129 -9.62 13.40 -5.77
C GLU A 129 -8.70 13.75 -6.93
N ASP A 130 -7.39 13.69 -6.71
CA ASP A 130 -6.38 14.03 -7.72
C ASP A 130 -6.19 12.92 -8.76
N LEU A 131 -6.18 11.65 -8.33
CA LEU A 131 -5.88 10.49 -9.18
C LEU A 131 -7.13 9.73 -9.67
N GLY A 132 -8.29 10.01 -9.08
CA GLY A 132 -9.55 9.35 -9.39
C GLY A 132 -9.73 8.03 -8.65
N SER A 133 -9.32 6.92 -9.26
CA SER A 133 -9.59 5.57 -8.74
C SER A 133 -8.37 4.68 -8.70
N SER A 134 -8.31 3.80 -7.70
CA SER A 134 -7.26 2.80 -7.54
C SER A 134 -7.51 1.55 -8.40
N SER A 135 -6.44 1.01 -9.00
CA SER A 135 -6.41 -0.27 -9.71
C SER A 135 -5.99 -1.44 -8.82
N TYR A 136 -5.67 -1.21 -7.54
CA TYR A 136 -4.96 -2.18 -6.68
C TYR A 136 -5.60 -3.58 -6.67
N LYS A 137 -6.93 -3.67 -6.51
CA LYS A 137 -7.62 -4.97 -6.48
C LYS A 137 -7.74 -5.63 -7.84
N GLU A 138 -7.77 -4.84 -8.91
CA GLU A 138 -7.76 -5.35 -10.29
C GLU A 138 -6.38 -5.99 -10.57
N ASP A 139 -5.31 -5.31 -10.16
CA ASP A 139 -3.93 -5.80 -10.24
C ASP A 139 -3.69 -7.05 -9.37
N ALA A 140 -4.22 -7.07 -8.14
CA ALA A 140 -4.17 -8.25 -7.28
C ALA A 140 -4.94 -9.45 -7.86
N GLU A 141 -6.10 -9.23 -8.50
CA GLU A 141 -6.85 -10.31 -9.15
C GLU A 141 -6.15 -10.80 -10.41
N TYR A 142 -5.46 -9.93 -11.15
CA TYR A 142 -4.62 -10.34 -12.27
C TYR A 142 -3.56 -11.36 -11.83
N ILE A 143 -2.81 -11.06 -10.76
CA ILE A 143 -1.83 -11.98 -10.16
C ILE A 143 -2.51 -13.29 -9.75
N ALA A 144 -3.62 -13.21 -8.99
CA ALA A 144 -4.31 -14.39 -8.50
C ALA A 144 -4.85 -15.28 -9.63
N SER A 145 -5.40 -14.68 -10.69
CA SER A 145 -5.94 -15.39 -11.84
C SER A 145 -4.85 -16.13 -12.62
N ASN A 146 -3.74 -15.46 -12.91
CA ASN A 146 -2.63 -16.07 -13.65
C ASN A 146 -1.96 -17.19 -12.83
N LEU A 147 -1.83 -17.01 -11.52
CA LEU A 147 -1.32 -18.06 -10.64
C LEU A 147 -2.27 -19.26 -10.57
N ARG A 148 -3.59 -19.01 -10.52
CA ARG A 148 -4.62 -20.06 -10.53
C ARG A 148 -4.56 -20.90 -11.79
N GLU A 149 -4.34 -20.26 -12.93
CA GLU A 149 -4.16 -20.96 -14.21
C GLU A 149 -2.91 -21.85 -14.21
N LYS A 150 -1.77 -21.35 -13.71
CA LYS A 150 -0.51 -22.10 -13.66
C LYS A 150 -0.52 -23.27 -12.68
N LEU A 151 -1.14 -23.10 -11.51
CA LEU A 151 -1.21 -24.15 -10.48
C LEU A 151 -2.22 -25.27 -10.82
N GLY A 152 -3.25 -24.97 -11.62
CA GLY A 152 -4.28 -25.93 -12.02
C GLY A 152 -5.28 -26.28 -10.91
N SER A 153 -6.09 -27.30 -11.16
CA SER A 153 -7.29 -27.62 -10.34
C SER A 153 -7.02 -28.11 -8.92
N ASN A 154 -5.79 -28.53 -8.62
CA ASN A 154 -5.43 -29.01 -7.27
C ASN A 154 -5.27 -27.86 -6.26
N TYR A 155 -5.27 -26.62 -6.76
CA TYR A 155 -5.08 -25.43 -5.96
C TYR A 155 -6.25 -24.46 -6.12
N LYS A 156 -6.56 -23.78 -5.04
CA LYS A 156 -7.48 -22.64 -5.06
C LYS A 156 -6.73 -21.39 -4.65
N VAL A 157 -6.62 -20.43 -5.56
CA VAL A 157 -5.96 -19.14 -5.29
C VAL A 157 -6.99 -18.10 -4.90
N VAL A 158 -6.79 -17.48 -3.74
CA VAL A 158 -7.68 -16.45 -3.18
C VAL A 158 -6.89 -15.24 -2.71
N ASN A 159 -7.42 -14.06 -3.03
CA ASN A 159 -6.89 -12.79 -2.57
C ASN A 159 -7.43 -12.44 -1.18
N SER A 160 -6.57 -11.85 -0.36
CA SER A 160 -6.92 -11.35 0.95
C SER A 160 -6.07 -10.15 1.34
N TYR A 161 -6.63 -9.30 2.19
CA TYR A 161 -6.08 -7.98 2.42
C TYR A 161 -5.92 -7.67 3.91
N LEU A 162 -4.95 -6.81 4.23
CA LEU A 162 -4.77 -6.28 5.57
C LEU A 162 -5.78 -5.17 5.89
N TYR A 163 -6.03 -4.27 4.94
CA TYR A 163 -6.73 -3.00 5.19
C TYR A 163 -8.08 -2.88 4.48
N SER A 164 -8.39 -3.77 3.56
CA SER A 164 -9.66 -3.78 2.83
C SER A 164 -10.36 -5.14 2.87
N TYR A 165 -11.62 -5.20 2.46
CA TYR A 165 -12.35 -6.48 2.37
C TYR A 165 -12.01 -7.25 1.07
N PRO A 166 -11.86 -8.59 1.09
CA PRO A 166 -11.92 -9.49 2.25
C PRO A 166 -10.65 -9.41 3.11
N TYR A 167 -10.86 -9.21 4.42
CA TYR A 167 -9.75 -9.14 5.38
C TYR A 167 -9.13 -10.51 5.61
N PHE A 168 -7.82 -10.53 5.90
CA PHE A 168 -7.04 -11.72 6.25
C PHE A 168 -7.76 -12.73 7.16
N GLU A 169 -8.28 -12.28 8.29
CA GLU A 169 -8.98 -13.13 9.26
C GLU A 169 -10.32 -13.64 8.72
N ASN A 170 -11.01 -12.83 7.91
CA ASN A 170 -12.26 -13.25 7.28
C ASN A 170 -12.00 -14.32 6.21
N SER A 171 -10.94 -14.16 5.42
CA SER A 171 -10.54 -15.13 4.41
C SER A 171 -10.11 -16.45 5.04
N ILE A 172 -9.28 -16.42 6.09
CA ILE A 172 -8.91 -17.63 6.82
C ILE A 172 -10.15 -18.31 7.43
N SER A 173 -11.03 -17.55 8.07
CA SER A 173 -12.27 -18.10 8.64
C SER A 173 -13.15 -18.75 7.58
N ASP A 174 -13.28 -18.13 6.40
CA ASP A 174 -14.04 -18.67 5.27
C ASP A 174 -13.41 -19.95 4.71
N ILE A 175 -12.08 -19.98 4.55
CA ILE A 175 -11.32 -21.16 4.11
C ILE A 175 -11.55 -22.35 5.04
N ILE A 176 -11.37 -22.16 6.36
CA ILE A 176 -11.54 -23.24 7.33
C ILE A 176 -13.01 -23.67 7.39
N SER A 177 -13.95 -22.73 7.31
CA SER A 177 -15.39 -23.04 7.31
C SER A 177 -15.81 -23.89 6.12
N LYS A 178 -15.13 -23.73 4.97
CA LYS A 178 -15.37 -24.50 3.75
C LYS A 178 -14.72 -25.88 3.77
N GLY A 179 -13.99 -26.26 4.83
CA GLY A 179 -13.42 -27.59 4.99
C GLY A 179 -12.00 -27.76 4.42
N TYR A 180 -11.36 -26.71 3.92
CA TYR A 180 -9.97 -26.78 3.44
C TYR A 180 -9.00 -27.00 4.61
N LYS A 181 -8.07 -27.95 4.43
CA LYS A 181 -7.10 -28.36 5.47
C LYS A 181 -5.65 -28.04 5.15
N ASN A 182 -5.33 -27.82 3.87
CA ASN A 182 -4.00 -27.48 3.38
C ASN A 182 -4.01 -26.01 2.93
N ILE A 183 -3.22 -25.17 3.58
CA ILE A 183 -3.18 -23.73 3.33
C ILE A 183 -1.73 -23.28 3.12
N ILE A 184 -1.47 -22.60 2.00
CA ILE A 184 -0.23 -21.88 1.74
C ILE A 184 -0.56 -20.39 1.79
N ILE A 185 0.02 -19.69 2.75
CA ILE A 185 -0.10 -18.24 2.88
C ILE A 185 1.09 -17.61 2.16
N CYS A 186 0.81 -16.74 1.20
CA CYS A 186 1.82 -16.00 0.46
C CYS A 186 1.73 -14.51 0.82
N PRO A 187 2.62 -14.02 1.68
CA PRO A 187 2.73 -12.58 1.96
C PRO A 187 3.27 -11.86 0.71
N MET A 188 2.45 -11.00 0.13
CA MET A 188 2.75 -10.22 -1.08
C MET A 188 3.58 -8.98 -0.74
N PHE A 189 4.71 -9.15 -0.06
CA PHE A 189 5.59 -8.06 0.40
C PHE A 189 7.02 -8.26 -0.10
N MET A 190 7.68 -7.17 -0.53
CA MET A 190 9.08 -7.26 -0.94
C MET A 190 9.99 -7.53 0.25
N THR A 191 9.74 -6.89 1.38
CA THR A 191 10.57 -6.98 2.59
C THR A 191 9.74 -7.29 3.83
N GLU A 192 10.41 -7.66 4.91
CA GLU A 192 9.83 -7.84 6.25
C GLU A 192 9.63 -6.48 6.96
N GLY A 193 8.87 -5.60 6.30
CA GLY A 193 8.58 -4.23 6.72
C GLY A 193 7.42 -4.08 7.70
N GLU A 194 6.85 -2.88 7.80
CA GLU A 194 5.73 -2.54 8.69
C GLU A 194 4.51 -3.45 8.44
N ASP A 195 4.09 -3.58 7.17
CA ASP A 195 2.93 -4.40 6.81
C ASP A 195 3.14 -5.89 7.05
N PHE A 196 4.36 -6.40 6.79
CA PHE A 196 4.71 -7.78 7.10
C PHE A 196 4.65 -8.04 8.62
N ASN A 197 5.10 -7.07 9.42
CA ASN A 197 5.01 -7.14 10.88
C ASN A 197 3.54 -7.10 11.37
N ILE A 198 2.69 -6.30 10.73
CA ILE A 198 1.24 -6.26 11.01
C ILE A 198 0.60 -7.60 10.65
N PHE A 199 0.91 -8.14 9.47
CA PHE A 199 0.49 -9.48 9.05
C PHE A 199 0.89 -10.54 10.07
N THR A 200 2.17 -10.59 10.46
CA THR A 200 2.71 -11.60 11.39
C THR A 200 1.98 -11.56 12.73
N LYS A 201 1.80 -10.37 13.32
CA LYS A 201 1.04 -10.21 14.57
C LYS A 201 -0.40 -10.70 14.43
N ARG A 202 -1.05 -10.42 13.30
CA ARG A 202 -2.44 -10.85 13.05
C ARG A 202 -2.53 -12.36 12.86
N TYR A 203 -1.59 -12.95 12.14
CA TYR A 203 -1.47 -14.41 12.00
C TYR A 203 -1.30 -15.10 13.35
N GLU A 204 -0.37 -14.62 14.19
CA GLU A 204 -0.15 -15.19 15.54
C GLU A 204 -1.43 -15.13 16.40
N ASN A 205 -2.18 -14.03 16.32
CA ASN A 205 -3.43 -13.86 17.05
C ASN A 205 -4.57 -14.78 16.59
N LEU A 206 -4.51 -15.33 15.36
CA LEU A 206 -5.52 -16.28 14.88
C LEU A 206 -5.44 -17.64 15.60
N ASN A 207 -4.29 -17.96 16.21
CA ASN A 207 -4.00 -19.23 16.88
C ASN A 207 -4.51 -20.45 16.07
N LEU A 208 -4.04 -20.57 14.82
CA LEU A 208 -4.53 -21.59 13.90
C LEU A 208 -4.30 -23.03 14.35
N SER A 209 -3.39 -23.24 15.30
CA SER A 209 -3.13 -24.54 15.95
C SER A 209 -4.37 -25.13 16.63
N THR A 210 -5.37 -24.31 16.95
CA THR A 210 -6.64 -24.75 17.54
C THR A 210 -7.59 -25.41 16.54
N TYR A 211 -7.32 -25.28 15.24
CA TYR A 211 -8.11 -25.92 14.19
C TYR A 211 -7.41 -27.20 13.72
N ASN A 212 -8.20 -28.21 13.37
CA ASN A 212 -7.69 -29.47 12.81
C ASN A 212 -7.27 -29.25 11.35
N LEU A 213 -6.16 -28.54 11.12
CA LEU A 213 -5.54 -28.29 9.81
C LEU A 213 -4.41 -29.29 9.59
N ASN A 214 -4.24 -29.74 8.35
CA ASN A 214 -3.20 -30.72 8.00
C ASN A 214 -1.85 -30.03 7.78
N GLN A 215 -1.87 -28.88 7.10
CA GLN A 215 -0.66 -28.12 6.76
C GLN A 215 -0.97 -26.63 6.62
N VAL A 216 -0.17 -25.80 7.27
CA VAL A 216 -0.16 -24.34 7.09
C VAL A 216 1.27 -23.89 6.85
N GLU A 217 1.56 -23.47 5.63
CA GLU A 217 2.87 -22.95 5.24
C GLU A 217 2.78 -21.45 4.96
N ILE A 218 3.83 -20.70 5.32
CA ILE A 218 3.95 -19.29 5.01
C ILE A 218 5.20 -19.13 4.13
N LEU A 219 5.03 -18.51 2.96
CA LEU A 219 6.16 -18.20 2.09
C LEU A 219 6.94 -16.99 2.62
N ASP A 220 8.25 -16.98 2.38
CA ASP A 220 9.12 -15.82 2.63
C ASP A 220 8.72 -14.63 1.74
N THR A 221 9.21 -13.44 2.09
CA THR A 221 9.11 -12.23 1.26
C THR A 221 10.01 -12.30 0.01
N PHE A 222 9.92 -11.30 -0.88
CA PHE A 222 10.51 -11.39 -2.22
C PHE A 222 11.93 -10.81 -2.38
N TYR A 223 12.50 -10.09 -1.39
CA TYR A 223 13.79 -9.40 -1.52
C TYR A 223 14.98 -10.30 -1.92
N LYS A 224 14.89 -11.60 -1.62
CA LYS A 224 15.92 -12.57 -2.01
C LYS A 224 15.88 -12.97 -3.48
N SER A 225 14.76 -12.74 -4.19
CA SER A 225 14.62 -13.19 -5.58
C SER A 225 15.65 -12.51 -6.48
N ASN A 226 16.45 -13.31 -7.18
CA ASN A 226 17.38 -12.84 -8.20
C ASN A 226 16.64 -12.59 -9.52
N ASN A 227 15.63 -13.43 -9.81
CA ASN A 227 14.83 -13.33 -11.03
C ASN A 227 14.07 -11.98 -11.08
N LEU A 228 13.44 -11.59 -9.97
CA LEU A 228 12.76 -10.29 -9.89
C LEU A 228 13.73 -9.13 -10.10
N ALA A 229 14.92 -9.17 -9.50
CA ALA A 229 15.93 -8.11 -9.67
C ALA A 229 16.48 -8.03 -11.11
N LEU A 230 16.69 -9.18 -11.77
CA LEU A 230 17.10 -9.22 -13.17
C LEU A 230 16.04 -8.58 -14.08
N LEU A 231 14.76 -8.79 -13.82
CA LEU A 231 13.73 -8.18 -14.64
C LEU A 231 13.60 -6.68 -14.40
N TYR A 232 13.65 -6.21 -13.15
CA TYR A 232 13.73 -4.78 -12.91
C TYR A 232 14.87 -4.16 -13.74
N LYS A 233 16.03 -4.82 -13.79
CA LYS A 233 17.11 -4.43 -14.68
C LYS A 233 16.71 -4.46 -16.16
N ASP A 234 16.12 -5.55 -16.67
CA ASP A 234 15.76 -5.69 -18.09
C ASP A 234 14.75 -4.63 -18.55
N GLU A 235 13.71 -4.36 -17.76
CA GLU A 235 12.70 -3.37 -18.10
C GLU A 235 13.26 -1.94 -18.02
N ILE A 236 14.13 -1.66 -17.04
CA ILE A 236 14.89 -0.41 -16.98
C ILE A 236 15.71 -0.23 -18.25
N LEU A 237 16.50 -1.23 -18.65
CA LEU A 237 17.35 -1.14 -19.85
C LEU A 237 16.57 -1.06 -21.16
N LYS A 238 15.50 -1.83 -21.32
CA LYS A 238 14.60 -1.79 -22.50
C LYS A 238 13.96 -0.40 -22.65
N THR A 239 13.52 0.20 -21.55
CA THR A 239 12.93 1.54 -21.58
C THR A 239 13.97 2.60 -21.94
N ILE A 240 15.17 2.47 -21.36
CA ILE A 240 16.32 3.37 -21.55
C ILE A 240 16.84 3.36 -23.00
N ALA A 241 17.09 2.18 -23.57
CA ALA A 241 17.71 2.00 -24.89
C ALA A 241 16.89 2.63 -26.03
N SER A 242 15.61 2.89 -25.80
CA SER A 242 14.70 3.43 -26.80
C SER A 242 14.67 4.97 -26.87
N LYS A 243 15.28 5.71 -25.93
CA LYS A 243 14.91 7.13 -25.72
C LYS A 243 16.03 8.17 -25.59
N ASN A 244 17.17 7.90 -24.94
CA ASN A 244 18.08 8.96 -24.47
C ASN A 244 19.58 8.56 -24.52
N LYS A 245 20.50 9.54 -24.59
CA LYS A 245 21.96 9.30 -24.63
C LYS A 245 22.61 9.33 -23.26
N ASP A 246 22.17 10.21 -22.35
CA ASP A 246 22.64 10.28 -20.96
C ASP A 246 21.45 10.16 -20.00
N ILE A 247 21.55 9.27 -19.01
CA ILE A 247 20.38 8.79 -18.28
C ILE A 247 20.61 8.74 -16.78
N GLY A 248 19.63 9.24 -16.02
CA GLY A 248 19.54 9.05 -14.58
C GLY A 248 18.48 8.00 -14.21
N VAL A 249 18.78 7.16 -13.22
CA VAL A 249 17.83 6.20 -12.63
C VAL A 249 17.77 6.42 -11.12
N LEU A 250 16.57 6.64 -10.61
CA LEU A 250 16.26 6.68 -9.18
C LEU A 250 15.61 5.36 -8.77
N LEU A 251 16.35 4.52 -8.04
CA LEU A 251 15.83 3.33 -7.38
C LEU A 251 15.40 3.72 -5.96
N ILE A 252 14.14 4.09 -5.79
CA ILE A 252 13.64 4.63 -4.53
C ILE A 252 13.24 3.48 -3.60
N GLY A 253 13.74 3.52 -2.36
CA GLY A 253 13.29 2.63 -1.28
C GLY A 253 12.38 3.34 -0.28
N PHE A 254 11.60 2.58 0.49
CA PHE A 254 10.63 3.11 1.46
C PHE A 254 11.10 2.80 2.88
N GLN A 255 11.80 3.74 3.54
CA GLN A 255 12.45 3.46 4.83
C GLN A 255 11.47 3.07 5.96
N ASN A 256 10.35 3.79 6.06
CA ASN A 256 9.41 3.59 7.16
C ASN A 256 8.52 2.37 6.93
N GLU A 257 8.28 2.02 5.66
CA GLU A 257 7.40 0.92 5.26
C GLU A 257 8.16 -0.41 5.15
N ASN A 258 9.42 -0.38 4.71
CA ASN A 258 10.24 -1.58 4.48
C ASN A 258 11.27 -1.84 5.58
N ASN A 259 11.75 -3.09 5.62
CA ASN A 259 13.01 -3.37 6.29
C ASN A 259 14.17 -2.74 5.50
N ILE A 260 14.85 -1.76 6.09
CA ILE A 260 15.89 -0.94 5.44
C ILE A 260 16.99 -1.80 4.83
N GLU A 261 17.49 -2.80 5.56
CA GLU A 261 18.59 -3.65 5.08
C GLU A 261 18.16 -4.50 3.87
N GLN A 262 16.97 -5.09 3.93
CA GLN A 262 16.43 -5.90 2.84
C GLN A 262 16.08 -5.05 1.60
N ASP A 263 15.56 -3.84 1.81
CA ASP A 263 15.25 -2.87 0.75
C ASP A 263 16.53 -2.45 0.02
N ILE A 264 17.55 -1.99 0.77
CA ILE A 264 18.86 -1.64 0.21
C ILE A 264 19.44 -2.83 -0.55
N LEU A 265 19.46 -4.02 0.05
CA LEU A 265 20.04 -5.21 -0.58
C LEU A 265 19.38 -5.53 -1.93
N PHE A 266 18.05 -5.43 -2.03
CA PHE A 266 17.34 -5.69 -3.28
C PHE A 266 17.64 -4.64 -4.34
N ARG A 267 17.67 -3.36 -3.97
CA ARG A 267 17.98 -2.26 -4.91
C ARG A 267 19.43 -2.28 -5.37
N GLU A 268 20.36 -2.61 -4.49
CA GLU A 268 21.77 -2.80 -4.86
C GLU A 268 21.92 -3.95 -5.84
N LYS A 269 21.18 -5.05 -5.66
CA LYS A 269 21.16 -6.17 -6.63
C LYS A 269 20.74 -5.71 -8.03
N ILE A 270 19.68 -4.89 -8.13
CA ILE A 270 19.23 -4.32 -9.41
C ILE A 270 20.32 -3.42 -10.01
N ARG A 271 20.88 -2.49 -9.21
CA ARG A 271 21.96 -1.59 -9.63
C ARG A 271 23.14 -2.39 -10.19
N ASP A 272 23.59 -3.40 -9.45
CA ASP A 272 24.77 -4.18 -9.80
C ASP A 272 24.54 -4.98 -11.08
N TYR A 273 23.33 -5.51 -11.31
CA TYR A 273 22.98 -6.13 -12.59
C TYR A 273 22.98 -5.13 -13.76
N ILE A 274 22.49 -3.90 -13.56
CA ILE A 274 22.52 -2.87 -14.62
C ILE A 274 23.97 -2.52 -14.99
N LEU A 275 24.82 -2.30 -13.98
CA LEU A 275 26.22 -1.92 -14.17
C LEU A 275 27.08 -3.04 -14.77
N GLN A 276 26.71 -4.31 -14.56
CA GLN A 276 27.40 -5.46 -15.16
C GLN A 276 27.13 -5.61 -16.66
N ASP A 277 25.88 -5.38 -17.09
CA ASP A 277 25.47 -5.47 -18.49
C ASP A 277 25.98 -4.26 -19.29
N GLU A 278 25.92 -3.06 -18.71
CA GLU A 278 26.33 -1.80 -19.36
C GLU A 278 27.73 -1.33 -18.91
N LYS A 279 28.77 -2.06 -19.36
CA LYS A 279 30.18 -1.88 -18.93
C LYS A 279 30.82 -0.51 -19.20
N ASN A 280 30.16 0.40 -19.93
CA ASN A 280 30.68 1.73 -20.32
C ASN A 280 29.64 2.85 -20.13
N SER A 281 28.74 2.73 -19.17
CA SER A 281 27.43 3.37 -19.23
C SER A 281 27.41 4.90 -19.03
N TYR A 282 26.58 5.51 -19.87
CA TYR A 282 25.95 6.83 -19.78
C TYR A 282 24.80 6.84 -18.74
N ILE A 283 24.71 5.81 -17.89
CA ILE A 283 23.62 5.59 -16.94
C ILE A 283 24.15 5.85 -15.53
N GLN A 284 23.55 6.82 -14.85
CA GLN A 284 23.83 7.14 -13.47
C GLN A 284 22.69 6.70 -12.58
N ILE A 285 22.99 5.94 -11.53
CA ILE A 285 21.98 5.34 -10.66
C ILE A 285 22.16 5.89 -9.24
N LYS A 286 21.08 6.39 -8.65
CA LYS A 286 21.01 6.76 -7.23
C LYS A 286 19.95 5.93 -6.53
N LEU A 287 20.21 5.62 -5.26
CA LEU A 287 19.39 4.76 -4.42
C LEU A 287 18.79 5.56 -3.25
N PRO A 288 18.03 6.64 -3.49
CA PRO A 288 17.47 7.42 -2.40
C PRO A 288 16.53 6.56 -1.54
N LEU A 289 16.48 6.88 -0.26
CA LEU A 289 15.53 6.30 0.68
C LEU A 289 14.49 7.36 1.03
N LEU A 290 13.22 6.96 1.14
CA LEU A 290 12.16 7.83 1.62
C LEU A 290 12.26 8.02 3.15
N GLU A 291 13.45 8.34 3.69
CA GLU A 291 13.68 8.55 5.13
C GLU A 291 13.22 9.94 5.60
N ASN A 292 13.33 10.95 4.73
CA ASN A 292 13.23 12.37 5.11
C ASN A 292 12.19 13.15 4.29
N ASN A 293 11.11 12.47 3.89
CA ASN A 293 10.18 12.91 2.84
C ASN A 293 10.85 13.03 1.46
N LYS A 294 9.97 13.19 0.47
CA LYS A 294 10.22 13.66 -0.91
C LYS A 294 11.54 14.40 -1.16
N LYS A 295 11.97 15.30 -0.26
CA LYS A 295 13.20 16.12 -0.37
C LYS A 295 14.48 15.34 -0.70
N ASP A 296 14.71 14.17 -0.10
CA ASP A 296 15.94 13.40 -0.39
C ASP A 296 15.94 12.85 -1.83
N ILE A 297 14.77 12.39 -2.27
CA ILE A 297 14.55 11.94 -3.65
C ILE A 297 14.70 13.12 -4.62
N ILE A 298 14.14 14.29 -4.28
CA ILE A 298 14.30 15.51 -5.08
C ILE A 298 15.76 15.88 -5.19
N LYS A 299 16.50 15.92 -4.07
CA LYS A 299 17.93 16.24 -4.07
C LYS A 299 18.72 15.24 -4.92
N CYS A 300 18.46 13.94 -4.79
CA CYS A 300 19.11 12.93 -5.63
C CYS A 300 18.74 13.09 -7.12
N GLY A 301 17.51 13.50 -7.42
CA GLY A 301 17.08 13.86 -8.77
C GLY A 301 17.81 15.08 -9.30
N GLU A 302 17.90 16.17 -8.52
CA GLU A 302 18.66 17.39 -8.86
C GLU A 302 20.13 17.08 -9.11
N GLU A 303 20.77 16.28 -8.24
CA GLU A 303 22.15 15.82 -8.45
C GLU A 303 22.28 15.08 -9.79
N LEU A 304 21.32 14.21 -10.15
CA LEU A 304 21.32 13.52 -11.45
C LEU A 304 21.14 14.49 -12.63
N LEU A 305 20.30 15.52 -12.48
CA LEU A 305 20.10 16.56 -13.48
C LEU A 305 21.36 17.42 -13.70
N GLU A 306 22.16 17.66 -12.66
CA GLU A 306 23.44 18.39 -12.76
C GLU A 306 24.47 17.68 -13.67
N TYR A 307 24.37 16.36 -13.84
CA TYR A 307 25.20 15.61 -14.78
C TYR A 307 24.78 15.79 -16.25
N GLY A 308 23.72 16.55 -16.54
CA GLY A 308 23.27 16.82 -17.90
C GLY A 308 22.52 15.65 -18.54
N ILE A 309 21.80 14.86 -17.75
CA ILE A 309 21.02 13.73 -18.26
C ILE A 309 19.85 14.19 -19.16
N ASP A 310 19.59 13.45 -20.23
CA ASP A 310 18.49 13.65 -21.16
C ASP A 310 17.16 13.08 -20.61
N GLY A 311 17.23 12.10 -19.70
CA GLY A 311 16.04 11.62 -19.02
C GLY A 311 16.30 10.95 -17.67
N LEU A 312 15.31 11.11 -16.80
CA LEU A 312 15.30 10.58 -15.44
C LEU A 312 14.20 9.52 -15.31
N TYR A 313 14.59 8.32 -14.89
CA TYR A 313 13.69 7.19 -14.67
C TYR A 313 13.50 6.95 -13.18
N ILE A 314 12.25 6.97 -12.74
CA ILE A 314 11.85 6.68 -11.37
C ILE A 314 11.34 5.24 -11.29
N VAL A 315 11.89 4.48 -10.35
CA VAL A 315 11.52 3.08 -10.12
C VAL A 315 11.26 2.88 -8.63
N LEU A 316 10.15 2.20 -8.31
CA LEU A 316 9.75 1.80 -6.96
C LEU A 316 9.87 0.27 -6.80
N PRO A 317 11.09 -0.28 -6.76
CA PRO A 317 11.29 -1.73 -6.84
C PRO A 317 10.76 -2.50 -5.64
N THR A 318 10.52 -1.83 -4.52
CA THR A 318 10.07 -2.44 -3.27
C THR A 318 8.56 -2.31 -3.00
N SER A 319 7.80 -1.68 -3.91
CA SER A 319 6.34 -1.79 -3.98
C SER A 319 5.98 -3.01 -4.84
N ILE A 320 5.02 -3.86 -4.46
CA ILE A 320 4.53 -4.97 -5.31
C ILE A 320 3.31 -4.57 -6.13
N ILE A 321 2.33 -3.92 -5.53
CA ILE A 321 1.16 -3.38 -6.22
C ILE A 321 1.08 -1.91 -5.84
N ASP A 322 0.98 -1.02 -6.82
CA ASP A 322 0.98 0.41 -6.55
C ASP A 322 -0.40 0.88 -6.06
N SER A 323 -0.41 1.36 -4.82
CA SER A 323 -1.53 2.04 -4.18
C SER A 323 -1.73 3.48 -4.69
N ILE A 324 -2.85 4.11 -4.30
CA ILE A 324 -3.09 5.53 -4.57
C ILE A 324 -2.01 6.44 -3.96
N SER A 325 -1.48 6.06 -2.79
CA SER A 325 -0.48 6.86 -2.06
C SER A 325 0.88 6.81 -2.75
N THR A 326 1.31 5.63 -3.20
CA THR A 326 2.56 5.46 -3.97
C THR A 326 2.49 6.16 -5.32
N LYS A 327 1.38 6.05 -6.05
CA LYS A 327 1.15 6.79 -7.30
C LYS A 327 1.17 8.30 -7.08
N ASN A 328 0.53 8.78 -6.02
CA ASN A 328 0.55 10.20 -5.68
C ASN A 328 1.96 10.68 -5.34
N LEU A 329 2.74 9.90 -4.57
CA LEU A 329 4.12 10.21 -4.26
C LEU A 329 4.97 10.36 -5.53
N VAL A 330 4.84 9.43 -6.48
CA VAL A 330 5.54 9.49 -7.77
C VAL A 330 5.16 10.75 -8.54
N ASN A 331 3.87 11.04 -8.70
CA ASN A 331 3.40 12.26 -9.37
C ASN A 331 3.92 13.53 -8.69
N SER A 332 3.93 13.52 -7.36
CA SER A 332 4.50 14.61 -6.57
C SER A 332 5.98 14.80 -6.89
N ILE A 333 6.79 13.73 -6.86
CA ILE A 333 8.23 13.78 -7.17
C ILE A 333 8.46 14.32 -8.59
N LEU A 334 7.73 13.78 -9.56
CA LEU A 334 7.82 14.20 -10.96
C LEU A 334 7.52 15.69 -11.13
N SER A 335 6.47 16.19 -10.47
CA SER A 335 6.07 17.61 -10.56
C SER A 335 7.08 18.58 -9.96
N GLU A 336 7.85 18.18 -8.94
CA GLU A 336 8.88 19.02 -8.33
C GLU A 336 10.21 18.96 -9.07
N LEU A 337 10.51 17.84 -9.75
CA LEU A 337 11.73 17.70 -10.54
C LEU A 337 11.63 18.28 -11.94
N ASP A 338 10.43 18.60 -12.43
CA ASP A 338 10.21 19.12 -13.78
C ASP A 338 10.86 20.51 -14.00
N MET A 339 12.16 20.50 -14.33
CA MET A 339 12.99 21.68 -14.61
C MET A 339 13.13 21.96 -16.12
N GLY A 340 12.19 21.51 -16.95
CA GLY A 340 12.04 21.94 -18.34
C GLY A 340 12.47 20.91 -19.41
N ASN A 341 13.78 20.72 -19.63
CA ASN A 341 14.27 19.98 -20.82
C ASN A 341 14.46 18.46 -20.61
N THR A 342 14.54 17.99 -19.38
CA THR A 342 14.74 16.56 -19.07
C THR A 342 13.40 15.84 -19.11
N LYS A 343 13.35 14.67 -19.78
CA LYS A 343 12.13 13.86 -19.81
C LYS A 343 12.08 12.96 -18.58
N PHE A 344 10.95 12.97 -17.89
CA PHE A 344 10.73 12.13 -16.72
C PHE A 344 9.86 10.93 -17.07
N TYR A 345 10.26 9.77 -16.57
CA TYR A 345 9.53 8.52 -16.78
C TYR A 345 9.37 7.79 -15.47
N TYR A 346 8.15 7.38 -15.18
CA TYR A 346 7.89 6.35 -14.18
C TYR A 346 7.89 5.00 -14.87
N ILE A 347 8.72 4.07 -14.40
CA ILE A 347 8.72 2.70 -14.90
C ILE A 347 7.75 1.90 -14.03
N ASP A 348 6.48 1.93 -14.44
CA ASP A 348 5.49 0.95 -14.00
C ASP A 348 5.73 -0.35 -14.79
N THR A 349 6.05 -1.41 -14.08
CA THR A 349 6.53 -2.66 -14.66
C THR A 349 5.31 -3.55 -14.92
N ASN A 350 4.59 -3.35 -16.03
CA ASN A 350 3.43 -4.20 -16.36
C ASN A 350 3.78 -5.70 -16.38
N GLU A 351 5.02 -6.06 -16.73
CA GLU A 351 5.53 -7.44 -16.73
C GLU A 351 5.85 -7.98 -15.31
N LYS A 352 5.85 -7.13 -14.27
CA LYS A 352 6.17 -7.51 -12.88
C LYS A 352 5.17 -8.51 -12.31
N TYR A 353 3.89 -8.36 -12.61
CA TYR A 353 2.86 -9.24 -12.07
C TYR A 353 3.01 -10.68 -12.54
N ASP A 354 3.35 -10.89 -13.81
CA ASP A 354 3.57 -12.24 -14.37
C ASP A 354 4.75 -12.95 -13.72
N LEU A 355 5.77 -12.20 -13.30
CA LEU A 355 6.95 -12.76 -12.64
C LEU A 355 6.73 -13.03 -11.17
N ILE A 356 5.96 -12.16 -10.51
CA ILE A 356 5.51 -12.45 -9.15
C ILE A 356 4.72 -13.76 -9.19
N VAL A 357 3.87 -13.94 -10.20
CA VAL A 357 3.19 -15.22 -10.44
C VAL A 357 4.18 -16.37 -10.64
N ASP A 358 5.21 -16.22 -11.47
CA ASP A 358 6.23 -17.26 -11.68
C ASP A 358 7.03 -17.59 -10.41
N GLU A 359 7.48 -16.57 -9.68
CA GLU A 359 8.22 -16.72 -8.43
C GLU A 359 7.38 -17.42 -7.36
N ILE A 360 6.09 -17.06 -7.24
CA ILE A 360 5.16 -17.74 -6.33
C ILE A 360 4.95 -19.19 -6.77
N PHE A 361 4.74 -19.42 -8.07
CA PHE A 361 4.57 -20.76 -8.62
C PHE A 361 5.79 -21.65 -8.35
N ASP A 362 7.00 -21.14 -8.56
CA ASP A 362 8.25 -21.86 -8.31
C ASP A 362 8.41 -22.20 -6.82
N ARG A 363 8.13 -21.25 -5.92
CA ARG A 363 8.16 -21.48 -4.47
C ARG A 363 7.18 -22.58 -4.04
N ILE A 364 5.94 -22.52 -4.54
CA ILE A 364 4.91 -23.54 -4.25
C ILE A 364 5.29 -24.90 -4.84
N SER A 365 5.84 -24.91 -6.05
CA SER A 365 6.30 -26.13 -6.71
C SER A 365 7.46 -26.79 -5.94
N LEU A 366 8.37 -26.00 -5.37
CA LEU A 366 9.45 -26.52 -4.52
C LEU A 366 8.92 -27.15 -3.23
N LEU A 367 7.91 -26.53 -2.59
CA LEU A 367 7.27 -27.09 -1.39
C LEU A 367 6.60 -28.44 -1.68
N SER A 368 5.90 -28.56 -2.80
CA SER A 368 5.27 -29.82 -3.23
C SER A 368 6.29 -30.95 -3.49
N LYS A 369 7.56 -30.62 -3.76
CA LYS A 369 8.63 -31.59 -4.03
C LYS A 369 9.46 -31.97 -2.78
N ILE A 370 9.24 -31.31 -1.64
CA ILE A 370 9.90 -31.65 -0.36
C ILE A 370 9.05 -32.62 0.49
N GLY A 371 7.84 -32.97 0.05
CA GLY A 371 6.94 -33.90 0.73
C GLY A 371 6.87 -35.34 0.16
N GLY A 372 7.94 -35.82 -0.50
CA GLY A 372 7.99 -37.16 -1.11
C GLY A 372 8.84 -38.17 -0.35
#